data_AF-A0A3A8RWC2-F1
#
_entry.id   AF-A0A3A8RWC2-F1
#
_cell.length_a   1.000
_cell.length_b   1.000
_cell.length_c   1.000
_cell.angle_alpha   90.00
_cell.angle_beta   90.00
_cell.angle_gamma   90.00
#
_symmetry.space_group_name_H-M   'P 1'
#
loop_
_entity.id
_entity.type
_entity.pdbx_description
1 polymer ?
#
loop_
_entity_poly.entity_id
_entity_poly.type
_entity_poly.pdbx_seq_one_letter_code
_entity_poly.pdbx_strand_id
1 'polypeptide(L)'
;MHLTLISYPSTFDPEIENAVPRIDGWSATRERRVARCQTPEHFLTQVASVGVPVCRLDLFGHGAPGSLILGDKQAPLMTANRSTWGRLLMLKDFLTPGAEVRLLGCETGIHPEGFDVLQGLSQQLGCTVWGAKTRIDWSDFREMGFDPKLVKDLLVSSAEMESPISATSRPGDSMKAGLEELERLRIGVPSGYEPEGYAPMPASILDEVWENQEQKVTVTVRGQRRIIVITASPGRHFLLRWLAPRTAPSLDALKPQLNIY
;
A
#
# COMPACT_ATOMS: atom_id res chain seq x y z
N MET A 1 -10.50 15.76 14.97
CA MET A 1 -10.71 14.29 14.83
C MET A 1 -9.90 13.78 13.65
N HIS A 2 -9.18 12.66 13.85
CA HIS A 2 -8.46 11.94 12.79
C HIS A 2 -9.27 10.69 12.38
N LEU A 3 -9.68 10.61 11.12
CA LEU A 3 -10.32 9.43 10.55
C LEU A 3 -9.34 8.73 9.59
N THR A 4 -9.11 7.44 9.80
CA THR A 4 -8.50 6.56 8.78
C THR A 4 -9.60 5.69 8.17
N LEU A 5 -9.89 5.89 6.90
CA LEU A 5 -10.82 5.06 6.14
C LEU A 5 -10.01 4.04 5.31
N ILE A 6 -10.15 2.77 5.65
CA ILE A 6 -9.41 1.66 5.03
C ILE A 6 -10.32 0.97 4.02
N SER A 7 -9.78 0.68 2.83
CA SER A 7 -10.40 -0.21 1.85
C SER A 7 -10.83 -1.53 2.51
N TYR A 8 -11.98 -2.08 2.13
CA TYR A 8 -12.44 -3.38 2.63
C TYR A 8 -13.04 -4.21 1.51
N PRO A 9 -12.21 -4.80 0.64
CA PRO A 9 -12.70 -5.68 -0.40
C PRO A 9 -13.27 -6.97 0.19
N SER A 10 -14.34 -7.48 -0.42
CA SER A 10 -14.95 -8.79 -0.21
C SER A 10 -13.98 -9.95 -0.47
N THR A 11 -12.97 -9.74 -1.32
CA THR A 11 -11.85 -10.66 -1.50
C THR A 11 -10.67 -10.25 -0.63
N PHE A 12 -10.06 -11.21 0.06
CA PHE A 12 -8.89 -10.96 0.91
C PHE A 12 -7.78 -10.21 0.17
N ASP A 13 -7.35 -9.10 0.76
CA ASP A 13 -6.28 -8.26 0.25
C ASP A 13 -5.15 -8.20 1.28
N PRO A 14 -3.98 -8.83 1.01
CA PRO A 14 -2.93 -8.94 2.01
C PRO A 14 -2.34 -7.59 2.41
N GLU A 15 -2.24 -6.62 1.51
CA GLU A 15 -1.69 -5.30 1.84
C GLU A 15 -2.64 -4.53 2.75
N ILE A 16 -3.94 -4.61 2.48
CA ILE A 16 -4.95 -3.94 3.30
C ILE A 16 -5.12 -4.63 4.66
N GLU A 17 -5.30 -5.96 4.68
CA GLU A 17 -5.58 -6.70 5.92
C GLU A 17 -4.38 -6.71 6.89
N ASN A 18 -3.14 -6.66 6.39
CA ASN A 18 -1.96 -6.53 7.25
C ASN A 18 -1.84 -5.13 7.90
N ALA A 19 -2.46 -4.10 7.31
CA ALA A 19 -2.46 -2.76 7.88
C ALA A 19 -3.49 -2.61 9.01
N VAL A 20 -4.65 -3.27 8.90
CA VAL A 20 -5.75 -3.20 9.87
C VAL A 20 -5.30 -3.38 11.32
N PRO A 21 -4.61 -4.46 11.75
CA PRO A 21 -4.24 -4.64 13.15
C PRO A 21 -3.25 -3.58 13.66
N ARG A 22 -2.50 -2.92 12.77
CA ARG A 22 -1.58 -1.83 13.14
C ARG A 22 -2.31 -0.51 13.36
N ILE A 23 -3.37 -0.29 12.60
CA ILE A 23 -4.17 0.93 12.62
C ILE A 23 -5.26 0.86 13.69
N ASP A 24 -5.93 -0.29 13.79
CA ASP A 24 -7.13 -0.54 14.61
C ASP A 24 -6.79 -1.06 16.02
N GLY A 25 -5.72 -1.85 16.16
CA GLY A 25 -5.41 -2.60 17.39
C GLY A 25 -5.08 -1.77 18.64
N TRP A 26 -5.06 -0.44 18.57
CA TRP A 26 -4.47 0.42 19.61
C TRP A 26 -5.24 1.74 19.87
N SER A 27 -6.19 2.11 19.01
CA SER A 27 -6.80 3.46 19.02
C SER A 27 -8.22 3.44 19.60
N ALA A 28 -8.36 3.30 20.92
CA ALA A 28 -9.63 3.50 21.64
C ALA A 28 -9.85 4.96 22.09
N THR A 29 -9.05 5.92 21.60
CA THR A 29 -9.18 7.33 22.01
C THR A 29 -10.25 8.04 21.19
N ARG A 30 -10.96 9.00 21.80
CA ARG A 30 -11.98 9.82 21.11
C ARG A 30 -11.42 10.70 19.99
N GLU A 31 -10.10 10.81 19.87
CA GLU A 31 -9.43 11.69 18.93
C GLU A 31 -9.20 11.04 17.57
N ARG A 32 -9.29 9.70 17.52
CA ARG A 32 -8.99 8.90 16.34
C ARG A 32 -10.04 7.82 16.11
N ARG A 33 -10.42 7.65 14.85
CA ARG A 33 -11.34 6.59 14.42
C ARG A 33 -10.80 5.88 13.20
N VAL A 34 -11.08 4.59 13.15
CA VAL A 34 -10.82 3.74 11.99
C VAL A 34 -12.18 3.28 11.48
N ALA A 35 -12.38 3.38 10.16
CA ALA A 35 -13.55 2.86 9.50
C ALA A 35 -13.14 2.05 8.28
N ARG A 36 -13.97 1.08 7.91
CA ARG A 36 -13.76 0.23 6.74
C ARG A 36 -14.76 0.62 5.66
N CYS A 37 -14.30 0.71 4.42
CA CYS A 37 -15.13 1.09 3.27
C CYS A 37 -15.10 0.00 2.21
N GLN A 38 -16.20 -0.72 2.07
CA GLN A 38 -16.33 -1.80 1.10
C GLN A 38 -16.76 -1.30 -0.29
N THR A 39 -17.43 -0.16 -0.40
CA THR A 39 -17.82 0.37 -1.71
C THR A 39 -17.70 1.90 -1.72
N PRO A 40 -17.35 2.53 -2.85
CA PRO A 40 -17.31 3.98 -2.96
C PRO A 40 -18.64 4.65 -2.58
N GLU A 41 -19.78 3.98 -2.77
CA GLU A 41 -21.11 4.48 -2.37
C GLU A 41 -21.23 4.70 -0.86
N HIS A 42 -20.58 3.85 -0.05
CA HIS A 42 -20.62 3.97 1.41
C HIS A 42 -19.62 4.98 1.98
N PHE A 43 -18.72 5.51 1.14
CA PHE A 43 -17.66 6.44 1.53
C PHE A 43 -18.16 7.57 2.44
N LEU A 44 -19.15 8.35 1.99
CA LEU A 44 -19.68 9.48 2.76
C LEU A 44 -20.42 9.05 4.01
N THR A 45 -21.07 7.89 3.98
CA THR A 45 -21.75 7.35 5.17
C THR A 45 -20.73 7.03 6.26
N GLN A 46 -19.56 6.46 5.88
CA GLN A 46 -18.49 6.18 6.83
C GLN A 46 -17.90 7.45 7.42
N VAL A 47 -17.68 8.49 6.61
CA VAL A 47 -17.20 9.80 7.10
C VAL A 47 -18.23 10.45 8.02
N ALA A 48 -19.51 10.46 7.63
CA ALA A 48 -20.59 11.04 8.42
C ALA A 48 -20.80 10.33 9.77
N SER A 49 -20.56 9.02 9.84
CA SER A 49 -20.71 8.21 11.07
C SER A 49 -19.78 8.65 12.22
N VAL A 50 -18.73 9.43 11.90
CA VAL A 50 -17.84 10.03 12.90
C VAL A 50 -18.60 10.99 13.81
N GLY A 51 -19.62 11.68 13.29
CA GLY A 51 -20.49 12.59 14.05
C GLY A 51 -19.83 13.89 14.53
N VAL A 52 -18.56 14.11 14.18
CA VAL A 52 -17.80 15.34 14.45
C VAL A 52 -16.93 15.71 13.25
N PRO A 53 -16.63 17.00 13.04
CA PRO A 53 -15.75 17.44 11.95
C PRO A 53 -14.36 16.78 11.99
N VAL A 54 -13.88 16.38 10.81
CA VAL A 54 -12.61 15.69 10.61
C VAL A 54 -11.52 16.70 10.25
N CYS A 55 -10.44 16.73 11.03
CA CYS A 55 -9.27 17.58 10.77
C CYS A 55 -8.18 16.87 10.00
N ARG A 56 -8.19 15.53 10.00
CA ARG A 56 -7.32 14.70 9.17
C ARG A 56 -8.08 13.47 8.69
N LEU A 57 -8.13 13.29 7.38
CA LEU A 57 -8.75 12.15 6.71
C LEU A 57 -7.69 11.39 5.92
N ASP A 58 -7.35 10.18 6.38
CA ASP A 58 -6.48 9.27 5.66
C ASP A 58 -7.34 8.26 4.89
N LEU A 59 -7.20 8.21 3.57
CA LEU A 59 -7.89 7.27 2.69
C LEU A 59 -6.90 6.21 2.22
N PHE A 60 -6.94 5.02 2.82
CA PHE A 60 -6.00 3.94 2.54
C PHE A 60 -6.62 2.88 1.62
N GLY A 61 -6.02 2.69 0.46
CA GLY A 61 -6.50 1.78 -0.59
C GLY A 61 -5.47 1.56 -1.68
N HIS A 62 -5.90 0.99 -2.81
CA HIS A 62 -5.02 0.88 -3.98
C HIS A 62 -4.94 2.21 -4.70
N GLY A 63 -3.76 2.51 -5.24
CA GLY A 63 -3.51 3.73 -5.97
C GLY A 63 -2.85 3.49 -7.32
N ALA A 64 -2.99 4.50 -8.16
CA ALA A 64 -2.21 4.74 -9.36
C ALA A 64 -2.10 6.27 -9.53
N PRO A 65 -1.27 6.78 -10.45
CA PRO A 65 -1.20 8.21 -10.76
C PRO A 65 -2.59 8.86 -10.93
N GLY A 66 -2.93 9.79 -10.03
CA GLY A 66 -4.22 10.49 -10.02
C GLY A 66 -5.45 9.62 -9.73
N SER A 67 -5.30 8.42 -9.15
CA SER A 67 -6.41 7.49 -8.92
C SER A 67 -6.31 6.80 -7.56
N LEU A 68 -7.46 6.66 -6.89
CA LEU A 68 -7.57 5.92 -5.63
C LEU A 68 -8.79 5.00 -5.68
N ILE A 69 -8.60 3.74 -5.32
CA ILE A 69 -9.65 2.71 -5.26
C ILE A 69 -9.88 2.35 -3.79
N LEU A 70 -11.15 2.40 -3.36
CA LEU A 70 -11.59 1.95 -2.04
C LEU A 70 -12.64 0.86 -2.17
N GLY A 71 -12.39 -0.28 -1.52
CA GLY A 71 -13.32 -1.38 -1.42
C GLY A 71 -13.32 -2.32 -2.63
N ASP A 72 -14.51 -2.81 -2.96
CA ASP A 72 -14.79 -3.80 -3.98
C ASP A 72 -14.85 -3.21 -5.41
N LYS A 73 -14.72 -4.12 -6.38
CA LYS A 73 -15.07 -3.96 -7.81
C LYS A 73 -14.12 -3.14 -8.70
N GLN A 74 -12.87 -2.88 -8.30
CA GLN A 74 -11.98 -1.96 -9.06
C GLN A 74 -12.63 -0.59 -9.33
N ALA A 75 -13.72 -0.25 -8.63
CA ALA A 75 -14.45 0.98 -8.83
C ALA A 75 -13.66 2.09 -8.12
N PRO A 76 -13.07 3.04 -8.87
CA PRO A 76 -12.28 4.08 -8.26
C PRO A 76 -13.17 4.98 -7.41
N LEU A 77 -12.70 5.35 -6.22
CA LEU A 77 -13.27 6.47 -5.48
C LEU A 77 -13.10 7.76 -6.29
N MET A 78 -11.94 7.90 -6.93
CA MET A 78 -11.59 8.99 -7.83
C MET A 78 -10.56 8.56 -8.86
N THR A 79 -10.54 9.25 -9.99
CA THR A 79 -9.50 9.16 -11.02
C THR A 79 -9.09 10.57 -11.48
N ALA A 80 -8.13 10.66 -12.39
CA ALA A 80 -7.75 11.94 -13.02
C ALA A 80 -8.93 12.63 -13.74
N ASN A 81 -9.98 11.87 -14.09
CA ASN A 81 -11.21 12.45 -14.64
C ASN A 81 -12.04 13.09 -13.53
N ARG A 82 -12.13 14.43 -13.57
CA ARG A 82 -12.88 15.27 -12.60
C ARG A 82 -14.35 14.88 -12.42
N SER A 83 -14.99 14.27 -13.42
CA SER A 83 -16.38 13.80 -13.30
C SER A 83 -16.57 12.72 -12.21
N THR A 84 -15.49 12.05 -11.81
CA THR A 84 -15.52 11.03 -10.75
C THR A 84 -15.46 11.62 -9.34
N TRP A 85 -15.12 12.91 -9.18
CA TRP A 85 -14.79 13.51 -7.88
C TRP A 85 -16.02 13.82 -7.03
N GLY A 86 -17.25 13.73 -7.57
CA GLY A 86 -18.46 14.20 -6.90
C GLY A 86 -18.60 13.75 -5.44
N ARG A 87 -18.25 12.50 -5.14
CA ARG A 87 -18.27 11.96 -3.76
C ARG A 87 -17.24 12.62 -2.84
N LEU A 88 -16.04 12.89 -3.34
CA LEU A 88 -15.01 13.58 -2.56
C LEU A 88 -15.41 15.03 -2.29
N LEU A 89 -16.04 15.72 -3.24
CA LEU A 89 -16.41 17.13 -3.06
C LEU A 89 -17.42 17.36 -1.93
N MET A 90 -18.25 16.35 -1.66
CA MET A 90 -19.18 16.35 -0.53
C MET A 90 -18.47 16.26 0.83
N LEU A 91 -17.16 15.99 0.87
CA LEU A 91 -16.38 16.01 2.11
C LEU A 91 -16.34 17.39 2.77
N LYS A 92 -16.50 18.48 1.99
CA LYS A 92 -16.38 19.85 2.50
C LYS A 92 -17.24 20.09 3.75
N ASP A 93 -18.42 19.49 3.82
CA ASP A 93 -19.36 19.64 4.95
C ASP A 93 -18.93 18.84 6.21
N PHE A 94 -17.96 17.93 6.07
CA PHE A 94 -17.47 17.07 7.14
C PHE A 94 -16.06 17.45 7.63
N LEU A 95 -15.38 18.38 6.95
CA LEU A 95 -14.01 18.78 7.24
C LEU A 95 -13.96 20.04 8.11
N THR A 96 -12.99 20.11 9.02
CA THR A 96 -12.68 21.38 9.71
C THR A 96 -11.97 22.35 8.76
N PRO A 97 -12.02 23.67 9.03
CA PRO A 97 -11.11 24.61 8.36
C PRO A 97 -9.65 24.17 8.49
N GLY A 98 -8.91 24.17 7.40
CA GLY A 98 -7.50 23.73 7.37
C GLY A 98 -7.29 22.22 7.53
N ALA A 99 -8.31 21.39 7.30
CA ALA A 99 -8.16 19.94 7.34
C ALA A 99 -7.12 19.43 6.33
N GLU A 100 -6.61 18.23 6.60
CA GLU A 100 -5.75 17.48 5.68
C GLU A 100 -6.51 16.26 5.15
N VAL A 101 -6.49 16.04 3.83
CA VAL A 101 -6.94 14.79 3.21
C VAL A 101 -5.73 14.10 2.61
N ARG A 102 -5.48 12.83 2.96
CA ARG A 102 -4.34 12.06 2.47
C ARG A 102 -4.82 10.87 1.66
N LEU A 103 -4.40 10.81 0.40
CA LEU A 103 -4.73 9.77 -0.56
C LEU A 103 -3.64 8.69 -0.47
N LEU A 104 -3.76 7.79 0.50
CA LEU A 104 -2.78 6.75 0.80
C LEU A 104 -3.01 5.53 -0.12
N GLY A 105 -2.85 5.73 -1.42
CA GLY A 105 -2.69 4.66 -2.40
C GLY A 105 -1.40 4.86 -3.16
N CYS A 106 -0.80 3.78 -3.65
CA CYS A 106 0.46 3.85 -4.39
C CYS A 106 0.41 4.94 -5.46
N GLU A 107 1.43 5.82 -5.47
CA GLU A 107 1.66 6.76 -6.58
C GLU A 107 0.50 7.73 -6.88
N THR A 108 -0.43 7.97 -5.93
CA THR A 108 -1.58 8.87 -6.18
C THR A 108 -1.18 10.31 -6.49
N GLY A 109 0.00 10.76 -6.06
CA GLY A 109 0.47 12.14 -6.17
C GLY A 109 1.53 12.40 -7.26
N ILE A 110 1.80 11.44 -8.14
CA ILE A 110 2.83 11.59 -9.18
C ILE A 110 2.22 11.81 -10.57
N HIS A 111 3.09 12.21 -11.49
CA HIS A 111 2.78 12.55 -12.87
C HIS A 111 1.78 13.72 -12.99
N PRO A 112 1.49 14.21 -14.21
CA PRO A 112 0.49 15.26 -14.39
C PRO A 112 -0.87 14.90 -13.80
N GLU A 113 -1.26 13.62 -13.88
CA GLU A 113 -2.53 13.11 -13.33
C GLU A 113 -2.64 13.32 -11.82
N GLY A 114 -1.59 12.97 -11.07
CA GLY A 114 -1.54 13.19 -9.62
C GLY A 114 -1.56 14.68 -9.29
N PHE A 115 -0.75 15.49 -9.98
CA PHE A 115 -0.72 16.94 -9.81
C PHE A 115 -2.12 17.57 -9.97
N ASP A 116 -2.80 17.27 -11.08
CA ASP A 116 -4.12 17.83 -11.40
C ASP A 116 -5.18 17.44 -10.38
N VAL A 117 -5.13 16.20 -9.87
CA VAL A 117 -6.02 15.70 -8.82
C VAL A 117 -5.76 16.41 -7.50
N LEU A 118 -4.50 16.52 -7.07
CA LEU A 118 -4.16 17.16 -5.80
C LEU A 118 -4.55 18.65 -5.80
N GLN A 119 -4.20 19.38 -6.86
CA GLN A 119 -4.55 20.80 -6.99
C GLN A 119 -6.05 21.01 -7.10
N GLY A 120 -6.73 20.24 -7.97
CA GLY A 120 -8.16 20.37 -8.21
C GLY A 120 -9.01 20.05 -6.97
N LEU A 121 -8.70 18.95 -6.27
CA LEU A 121 -9.39 18.60 -5.02
C LEU A 121 -9.10 19.63 -3.93
N SER A 122 -7.85 20.08 -3.79
CA SER A 122 -7.48 21.07 -2.78
C SER A 122 -8.25 22.38 -2.97
N GLN A 123 -8.36 22.86 -4.21
CA GLN A 123 -9.13 24.06 -4.54
C GLN A 123 -10.62 23.92 -4.21
N GLN A 124 -11.22 22.76 -4.51
CA GLN A 124 -12.66 22.56 -4.34
C GLN A 124 -13.06 22.27 -2.88
N LEU A 125 -12.22 21.54 -2.15
CA LEU A 125 -12.42 21.23 -0.73
C LEU A 125 -12.03 22.39 0.19
N GLY A 126 -11.12 23.26 -0.25
CA GLY A 126 -10.59 24.34 0.58
C GLY A 126 -9.66 23.83 1.69
N CYS A 127 -8.95 22.73 1.42
CA CYS A 127 -8.11 22.03 2.38
C CYS A 127 -6.85 21.50 1.69
N THR A 128 -5.83 21.10 2.46
CA THR A 128 -4.62 20.50 1.88
C THR A 128 -4.90 19.05 1.50
N VAL A 129 -4.53 18.67 0.27
CA VAL A 129 -4.64 17.29 -0.21
C VAL A 129 -3.24 16.73 -0.43
N TRP A 130 -2.99 15.54 0.10
CA TRP A 130 -1.72 14.83 -0.01
C TRP A 130 -1.88 13.61 -0.90
N GLY A 131 -0.89 13.34 -1.75
CA GLY A 131 -0.78 12.12 -2.55
C GLY A 131 0.53 11.41 -2.31
N ALA A 132 0.57 10.10 -2.55
CA ALA A 132 1.79 9.30 -2.41
C ALA A 132 2.71 9.49 -3.62
N LYS A 133 4.00 9.67 -3.33
CA LYS A 133 5.09 9.74 -4.33
C LYS A 133 5.56 8.36 -4.79
N THR A 134 5.16 7.32 -4.07
CA THR A 134 5.66 5.95 -4.21
C THR A 134 4.65 4.97 -3.64
N ARG A 135 5.05 3.69 -3.54
CA ARG A 135 4.28 2.62 -2.90
C ARG A 135 4.09 2.88 -1.41
N ILE A 136 2.84 2.78 -0.96
CA ILE A 136 2.46 2.78 0.46
C ILE A 136 2.27 1.34 0.90
N ASP A 137 2.98 0.93 1.95
CA ASP A 137 2.91 -0.43 2.51
C ASP A 137 2.14 -0.41 3.83
N TRP A 138 1.57 -1.56 4.20
CA TRP A 138 0.99 -1.75 5.54
C TRP A 138 1.98 -1.47 6.68
N SER A 139 3.29 -1.57 6.41
CA SER A 139 4.37 -1.32 7.38
C SER A 139 4.60 0.15 7.70
N ASP A 140 4.06 1.06 6.87
CA ASP A 140 4.08 2.51 7.08
C ASP A 140 3.09 2.98 8.13
N PHE A 141 2.22 2.06 8.59
CA PHE A 141 1.24 2.33 9.61
C PHE A 141 1.76 1.96 11.01
N ARG A 142 1.34 2.77 11.97
CA ARG A 142 1.60 2.68 13.42
C ARG A 142 0.28 2.81 14.16
N GLU A 143 0.36 2.76 15.50
CA GLU A 143 -0.76 2.95 16.42
C GLU A 143 -1.54 4.26 16.21
N MET A 144 -0.93 5.27 15.59
CA MET A 144 -1.59 6.56 15.28
C MET A 144 -1.95 6.73 13.79
N GLY A 145 -1.91 5.66 13.00
CA GLY A 145 -2.20 5.68 11.57
C GLY A 145 -0.92 5.73 10.74
N PHE A 146 -0.97 6.45 9.62
CA PHE A 146 0.22 6.60 8.77
C PHE A 146 1.33 7.32 9.54
N ASP A 147 2.54 6.75 9.56
CA ASP A 147 3.65 7.23 10.39
C ASP A 147 3.97 8.69 10.05
N PRO A 148 3.83 9.63 11.02
CA PRO A 148 4.09 11.05 10.78
C PRO A 148 5.50 11.34 10.26
N LYS A 149 6.47 10.48 10.59
CA LYS A 149 7.85 10.63 10.12
C LYS A 149 7.98 10.40 8.61
N LEU A 150 7.11 9.57 8.04
CA LEU A 150 7.14 9.19 6.63
C LEU A 150 6.36 10.16 5.74
N VAL A 151 5.62 11.12 6.29
CA VAL A 151 4.78 12.05 5.52
C VAL A 151 5.59 12.82 4.48
N LYS A 152 6.71 13.43 4.88
CA LYS A 152 7.56 14.20 3.95
C LYS A 152 8.34 13.31 2.98
N ASP A 153 8.66 12.09 3.41
CA ASP A 153 9.46 11.16 2.64
C ASP A 153 8.64 10.47 1.55
N LEU A 154 7.38 10.12 1.85
CA LEU A 154 6.52 9.31 0.99
C LEU A 154 5.37 10.06 0.35
N LEU A 155 4.96 11.23 0.87
CA LEU A 155 3.85 12.02 0.33
C LEU A 155 4.33 13.36 -0.26
N VAL A 156 3.49 13.94 -1.11
CA VAL A 156 3.57 15.31 -1.61
C VAL A 156 2.25 16.02 -1.31
N SER A 157 2.30 17.30 -0.96
CA SER A 157 1.11 18.10 -0.68
C SER A 157 0.75 19.04 -1.84
N SER A 158 -0.54 19.29 -2.03
CA SER A 158 -1.03 20.33 -2.94
C SER A 158 -0.52 21.74 -2.59
N ALA A 159 -0.14 21.99 -1.34
CA ALA A 159 0.35 23.28 -0.89
C ALA A 159 1.82 23.54 -1.27
N GLU A 160 2.63 22.49 -1.43
CA GLU A 160 4.06 22.58 -1.73
C GLU A 160 4.38 22.28 -3.20
N MET A 161 3.43 21.72 -3.94
CA MET A 161 3.65 21.23 -5.30
C MET A 161 3.46 22.33 -6.34
N GLU A 162 4.56 22.76 -6.95
CA GLU A 162 4.56 23.76 -8.04
C GLU A 162 4.43 23.14 -9.44
N SER A 163 4.81 21.88 -9.59
CA SER A 163 4.79 21.15 -10.87
C SER A 163 4.63 19.64 -10.66
N PRO A 164 4.25 18.87 -11.71
CA PRO A 164 4.24 17.41 -11.67
C PRO A 164 5.58 16.82 -11.23
N ILE A 165 5.53 15.75 -10.44
CA ILE A 165 6.73 15.02 -9.98
C ILE A 165 6.68 13.57 -10.48
N SER A 166 7.84 12.94 -10.63
CA SER A 166 7.93 11.51 -10.99
C SER A 166 7.89 10.62 -9.76
N ALA A 167 7.58 9.33 -9.96
CA ALA A 167 7.72 8.30 -8.94
C ALA A 167 9.11 8.37 -8.29
N THR A 168 9.14 8.38 -6.96
CA THR A 168 10.38 8.17 -6.21
C THR A 168 10.51 6.70 -5.85
N SER A 169 11.68 6.10 -6.07
CA SER A 169 11.98 4.78 -5.53
C SER A 169 11.89 4.85 -4.00
N ARG A 170 11.19 3.92 -3.37
CA ARG A 170 11.14 3.83 -1.91
C ARG A 170 12.57 3.60 -1.38
N PRO A 171 13.06 4.35 -0.38
CA PRO A 171 14.40 4.14 0.16
C PRO A 171 14.52 2.70 0.66
N GLY A 172 15.51 2.03 0.10
CA GLY A 172 15.70 0.58 0.07
C GLY A 172 16.10 -0.07 1.39
N ASP A 173 15.63 0.38 2.55
CA ASP A 173 16.04 -0.23 3.82
C ASP A 173 15.49 -1.66 3.98
N SER A 174 14.30 -1.95 3.47
CA SER A 174 13.76 -3.33 3.43
C SER A 174 14.37 -4.16 2.30
N MET A 175 14.66 -3.54 1.15
CA MET A 175 15.25 -4.21 0.00
C MET A 175 16.71 -4.57 0.23
N LYS A 176 17.49 -3.62 0.74
CA LYS A 176 18.90 -3.80 1.09
C LYS A 176 19.04 -4.85 2.19
N ALA A 177 18.29 -4.74 3.28
CA ALA A 177 18.31 -5.76 4.33
C ALA A 177 17.88 -7.14 3.82
N GLY A 178 16.91 -7.19 2.91
CA GLY A 178 16.49 -8.43 2.28
C GLY A 178 17.53 -9.02 1.31
N LEU A 179 18.23 -8.19 0.54
CA LEU A 179 19.32 -8.60 -0.34
C LEU A 179 20.54 -9.07 0.46
N GLU A 180 20.91 -8.35 1.53
CA GLU A 180 21.95 -8.75 2.49
C GLU A 180 21.59 -10.09 3.15
N GLU A 181 20.31 -10.29 3.48
CA GLU A 181 19.82 -11.55 4.04
C GLU A 181 19.86 -12.69 3.01
N LEU A 182 19.47 -12.46 1.74
CA LEU A 182 19.62 -13.46 0.67
C LEU A 182 21.07 -13.85 0.45
N GLU A 183 21.99 -12.87 0.45
CA GLU A 183 23.42 -13.10 0.32
C GLU A 183 23.96 -13.92 1.50
N ARG A 184 23.57 -13.57 2.73
CA ARG A 184 23.89 -14.34 3.95
C ARG A 184 23.42 -15.79 3.86
N LEU A 185 22.23 -15.99 3.29
CA LEU A 185 21.63 -17.31 3.10
C LEU A 185 22.14 -18.04 1.84
N ARG A 186 22.98 -17.38 1.03
CA ARG A 186 23.49 -17.91 -0.25
C ARG A 186 22.37 -18.33 -1.21
N ILE A 187 21.21 -17.67 -1.14
CA ILE A 187 20.08 -17.94 -2.03
C ILE A 187 20.20 -17.04 -3.25
N GLY A 188 20.31 -17.65 -4.42
CA GLY A 188 20.35 -16.91 -5.68
C GLY A 188 18.98 -16.31 -6.02
N VAL A 189 18.98 -15.14 -6.65
CA VAL A 189 17.78 -14.61 -7.32
C VAL A 189 17.71 -15.25 -8.71
N PRO A 190 16.68 -16.08 -9.01
CA PRO A 190 16.59 -16.74 -10.31
C PRO A 190 16.47 -15.73 -11.45
N SER A 191 17.04 -16.06 -12.59
CA SER A 191 17.04 -15.17 -13.76
C SER A 191 15.61 -14.80 -14.16
N GLY A 192 15.33 -13.50 -14.31
CA GLY A 192 14.02 -12.96 -14.68
C GLY A 192 13.06 -12.75 -13.49
N TYR A 193 13.48 -13.05 -12.27
CA TYR A 193 12.80 -12.62 -11.06
C TYR A 193 13.44 -11.33 -10.54
N GLU A 194 12.59 -10.44 -10.04
CA GLU A 194 13.01 -9.21 -9.39
C GLU A 194 12.63 -9.24 -7.91
N PRO A 195 13.53 -8.79 -7.02
CA PRO A 195 13.20 -8.52 -5.63
C PRO A 195 12.04 -7.54 -5.49
N GLU A 196 11.00 -7.94 -4.79
CA GLU A 196 9.82 -7.10 -4.55
C GLU A 196 9.79 -6.55 -3.12
N GLY A 197 10.39 -7.25 -2.16
CA GLY A 197 10.58 -6.72 -0.81
C GLY A 197 10.82 -7.77 0.27
N TYR A 198 10.97 -7.28 1.50
CA TYR A 198 11.13 -8.09 2.71
C TYR A 198 10.06 -7.71 3.73
N ALA A 199 9.11 -8.62 3.98
CA ALA A 199 7.88 -8.33 4.71
C ALA A 199 7.41 -9.51 5.58
N PRO A 200 6.80 -9.29 6.76
CA PRO A 200 5.99 -10.28 7.44
C PRO A 200 4.77 -10.66 6.60
N MET A 201 4.54 -11.96 6.45
CA MET A 201 3.38 -12.54 5.80
C MET A 201 2.83 -13.67 6.67
N PRO A 202 1.50 -13.91 6.66
CA PRO A 202 0.93 -15.07 7.33
C PRO A 202 1.35 -16.38 6.64
N ALA A 203 1.61 -17.41 7.45
CA ALA A 203 2.15 -18.71 7.02
C ALA A 203 1.20 -19.55 6.14
N SER A 204 -0.06 -19.13 5.98
CA SER A 204 -1.09 -19.89 5.28
C SER A 204 -1.25 -19.41 3.84
N ILE A 205 -0.78 -20.23 2.89
CA ILE A 205 -1.19 -20.44 1.48
C ILE A 205 0.06 -21.02 0.77
N LEU A 206 0.12 -22.33 0.58
CA LEU A 206 1.34 -23.01 0.11
C LEU A 206 0.98 -23.92 -1.07
N ASP A 207 1.60 -23.71 -2.23
CA ASP A 207 1.48 -24.63 -3.39
C ASP A 207 2.59 -25.70 -3.31
N GLU A 208 3.85 -25.31 -3.09
CA GLU A 208 4.98 -26.22 -2.83
C GLU A 208 5.98 -25.60 -1.85
N VAL A 209 6.62 -26.43 -1.03
CA VAL A 209 7.61 -26.04 -0.01
C VAL A 209 8.91 -26.80 -0.23
N TRP A 210 10.02 -26.07 -0.31
CA TRP A 210 11.37 -26.65 -0.24
C TRP A 210 12.09 -26.20 1.02
N GLU A 211 12.72 -27.14 1.70
CA GLU A 211 13.56 -26.88 2.85
C GLU A 211 15.02 -26.94 2.44
N ASN A 212 15.76 -25.85 2.66
CA ASN A 212 17.21 -25.92 2.62
C ASN A 212 17.70 -26.55 3.94
N GLN A 213 18.15 -27.81 3.85
CA GLN A 213 18.57 -28.61 5.01
C GLN A 213 19.72 -27.97 5.80
N GLU A 214 20.56 -27.16 5.16
CA GLU A 214 21.68 -26.50 5.82
C GLU A 214 21.27 -25.24 6.60
N GLN A 215 20.16 -24.59 6.22
CA GLN A 215 19.86 -23.24 6.69
C GLN A 215 18.44 -23.01 7.26
N LYS A 216 17.60 -24.05 7.33
CA LYS A 216 16.20 -23.95 7.79
C LYS A 216 15.40 -22.87 7.04
N VAL A 217 15.66 -22.72 5.74
CA VAL A 217 14.94 -21.79 4.89
C VAL A 217 13.80 -22.52 4.20
N THR A 218 12.62 -21.93 4.24
CA THR A 218 11.45 -22.40 3.49
C THR A 218 11.26 -21.55 2.24
N VAL A 219 11.30 -22.19 1.07
CA VAL A 219 10.96 -21.52 -0.20
C VAL A 219 9.61 -21.99 -0.70
N THR A 220 8.73 -21.02 -1.00
CA THR A 220 7.38 -21.25 -1.50
C THR A 220 7.21 -20.59 -2.86
N VAL A 221 6.67 -21.34 -3.83
CA VAL A 221 6.38 -20.84 -5.16
C VAL A 221 4.86 -20.68 -5.33
N ARG A 222 4.37 -19.53 -5.82
CA ARG A 222 2.94 -19.20 -5.94
C ARG A 222 2.53 -18.70 -7.33
N GLY A 223 1.24 -18.77 -7.64
CA GLY A 223 0.61 -18.03 -8.73
C GLY A 223 1.18 -18.39 -10.11
N GLN A 224 1.09 -19.66 -10.49
CA GLN A 224 1.72 -20.22 -11.70
C GLN A 224 3.26 -20.06 -11.74
N ARG A 225 3.89 -19.99 -10.56
CA ARG A 225 5.33 -19.78 -10.37
C ARG A 225 5.78 -18.36 -10.66
N ARG A 226 4.92 -17.36 -10.49
CA ARG A 226 5.32 -15.96 -10.67
C ARG A 226 5.79 -15.28 -9.40
N ILE A 227 5.64 -15.92 -8.25
CA ILE A 227 6.09 -15.39 -6.97
C ILE A 227 6.88 -16.48 -6.27
N ILE A 228 8.08 -16.14 -5.78
CA ILE A 228 8.86 -16.98 -4.88
C ILE A 228 8.96 -16.25 -3.54
N VAL A 229 8.64 -16.95 -2.48
CA VAL A 229 8.67 -16.47 -1.10
C VAL A 229 9.74 -17.24 -0.36
N ILE A 230 10.72 -16.55 0.21
CA ILE A 230 11.85 -17.14 0.93
C ILE A 230 11.71 -16.77 2.41
N THR A 231 11.59 -17.77 3.28
CA THR A 231 11.37 -17.60 4.72
C THR A 231 12.61 -18.05 5.47
N ALA A 232 13.36 -17.10 6.00
CA ALA A 232 14.58 -17.36 6.76
C ALA A 232 14.42 -17.19 8.27
N SER A 233 13.40 -16.45 8.69
CA SER A 233 13.03 -16.27 10.09
C SER A 233 11.51 -16.27 10.23
N PRO A 234 10.97 -16.78 11.35
CA PRO A 234 9.53 -16.80 11.58
C PRO A 234 8.91 -15.41 11.40
N GLY A 235 7.91 -15.33 10.52
CA GLY A 235 7.17 -14.09 10.26
C GLY A 235 7.95 -13.03 9.48
N ARG A 236 9.02 -13.38 8.75
CA ARG A 236 9.62 -12.49 7.75
C ARG A 236 9.97 -13.26 6.49
N HIS A 237 9.57 -12.68 5.35
CA HIS A 237 9.69 -13.32 4.06
C HIS A 237 10.30 -12.37 3.05
N PHE A 238 11.19 -12.89 2.23
CA PHE A 238 11.70 -12.20 1.06
C PHE A 238 10.90 -12.62 -0.17
N LEU A 239 10.45 -11.65 -0.96
CA LEU A 239 9.62 -11.87 -2.12
C LEU A 239 10.41 -11.60 -3.41
N LEU A 240 10.31 -12.54 -4.33
CA LEU A 240 10.80 -12.45 -5.69
C LEU A 240 9.61 -12.57 -6.63
N ARG A 241 9.50 -11.67 -7.62
CA ARG A 241 8.42 -11.68 -8.59
C ARG A 241 8.93 -11.83 -10.01
N TRP A 242 8.27 -12.69 -10.77
CA TRP A 242 8.43 -12.79 -12.22
C TRP A 242 7.63 -11.69 -12.92
N LEU A 243 8.34 -10.73 -13.51
CA LEU A 243 7.71 -9.61 -14.20
C LEU A 243 7.54 -9.83 -15.71
N ALA A 244 8.23 -10.82 -16.29
CA ALA A 244 8.21 -11.02 -17.73
C ALA A 244 6.81 -11.49 -18.21
N PRO A 245 6.35 -11.02 -19.38
CA PRO A 245 5.03 -11.37 -19.92
C PRO A 245 4.92 -12.85 -20.33
N ARG A 246 6.05 -13.55 -20.48
CA ARG A 246 6.11 -14.99 -20.79
C ARG A 246 5.85 -15.86 -19.55
N THR A 247 5.62 -17.16 -19.77
CA THR A 247 5.45 -18.16 -18.71
C THR A 247 6.68 -18.19 -17.79
N ALA A 248 6.45 -18.27 -16.48
CA ALA A 248 7.53 -18.43 -15.52
C ALA A 248 8.22 -19.81 -15.65
N PRO A 249 9.51 -19.93 -15.27
CA PRO A 249 10.25 -21.18 -15.35
C PRO A 249 9.57 -22.32 -14.58
N SER A 250 9.81 -23.57 -14.99
CA SER A 250 9.37 -24.74 -14.24
C SER A 250 10.06 -24.84 -12.88
N LEU A 251 9.48 -25.60 -11.95
CA LEU A 251 10.03 -25.80 -10.62
C LEU A 251 11.43 -26.43 -10.66
N ASP A 252 11.64 -27.42 -11.53
CA ASP A 252 12.95 -28.04 -11.73
C ASP A 252 14.00 -27.07 -12.29
N ALA A 253 13.59 -26.06 -13.06
CA ALA A 253 14.48 -25.01 -13.53
C ALA A 253 14.82 -23.97 -12.44
N LEU A 254 13.94 -23.80 -11.43
CA LEU A 254 14.13 -22.85 -10.35
C LEU A 254 15.04 -23.38 -9.23
N LYS A 255 14.90 -24.66 -8.85
CA LYS A 255 15.68 -25.30 -7.78
C LYS A 255 17.20 -25.03 -7.85
N PRO A 256 17.90 -25.29 -8.98
CA PRO A 256 19.34 -25.06 -9.06
C PRO A 256 19.71 -23.57 -9.03
N GLN A 257 18.80 -22.67 -9.39
CA GLN A 257 19.05 -21.22 -9.34
C GLN A 257 18.88 -20.63 -7.93
N LEU A 258 18.06 -21.27 -7.10
CA LEU A 258 17.83 -20.89 -5.71
C LEU A 258 18.87 -21.50 -4.75
N ASN A 259 19.79 -22.33 -5.25
CA ASN A 259 20.75 -23.12 -4.45
C ASN A 259 20.07 -23.98 -3.38
N ILE A 260 18.93 -24.58 -3.71
CA ILE A 260 18.21 -25.51 -2.83
C ILE A 260 18.45 -26.92 -3.36
N TYR A 261 19.20 -27.73 -2.60
CA TYR A 261 19.54 -29.13 -2.91
C TYR A 261 18.73 -30.10 -2.06
#